data_AF-A0A8J3MLD5-F1
#
_entry.id   AF-A0A8J3MLD5-F1
#
_cell.length_a   1.000
_cell.length_b   1.000
_cell.length_c   1.000
_cell.angle_alpha   90.00
_cell.angle_beta   90.00
_cell.angle_gamma   90.00
#
_symmetry.space_group_name_H-M   'P 1'
#
loop_
_entity.id
_entity.type
_entity.pdbx_description
1 polymer ?
#
loop_
_entity_poly.entity_id
_entity_poly.type
_entity_poly.pdbx_seq_one_letter_code
_entity_poly.pdbx_strand_id
1 'polypeptide(L)'
;MTDAGVQSWQVMLDAIDWDDWFIPAESSPTKLRNSVLLLAKAKSKAEASEAAHRVRRDAGNDHGGVMYSVAVPLVDVLSNLAQQTEGEPRRAALNVLADWMGFTAYPSIQVHPGSDASIAIAEEVWHRISLAEPFLRSVAADQSDVASEEADDIIVCLGEGEGPANAGFDPIEVIRRLAEEGVAQFLQQWPGSSMAPSPNGKIVGVHIERC
;
A
#
# COMPACT_ATOMS: atom_id res chain seq x y z
N MET A 1 16.84 22.27 24.18
CA MET A 1 15.78 22.42 23.16
C MET A 1 16.48 22.33 21.83
N THR A 2 16.62 21.13 21.29
CA THR A 2 17.08 20.95 19.91
C THR A 2 15.98 21.47 19.01
N ASP A 3 16.31 22.37 18.10
CA ASP A 3 15.45 22.71 16.97
C ASP A 3 14.97 21.38 16.38
N ALA A 4 13.67 21.12 16.46
CA ALA A 4 13.08 19.98 15.78
C ALA A 4 13.18 20.31 14.29
N GLY A 5 14.34 20.01 13.70
CA GLY A 5 14.61 20.20 12.30
C GLY A 5 13.43 19.64 11.50
N VAL A 6 13.03 20.37 10.46
CA VAL A 6 11.94 19.94 9.59
C VAL A 6 12.24 18.52 9.13
N GLN A 7 11.37 17.58 9.48
CA GLN A 7 11.55 16.18 9.12
C GLN A 7 11.43 16.05 7.60
N SER A 8 12.32 15.30 6.95
CA SER A 8 12.38 15.30 5.48
C SER A 8 11.10 14.77 4.85
N TRP A 9 10.45 13.81 5.50
CA TRP A 9 9.17 13.27 5.04
C TRP A 9 8.08 14.35 4.96
N GLN A 10 8.12 15.36 5.85
CA GLN A 10 7.17 16.46 5.84
C GLN A 10 7.43 17.39 4.65
N VAL A 11 8.71 17.66 4.35
CA VAL A 11 9.10 18.41 3.13
C VAL A 11 8.63 17.70 1.88
N MET A 12 8.81 16.38 1.81
CA MET A 12 8.36 15.56 0.68
C MET A 12 6.84 15.60 0.53
N LEU A 13 6.10 15.46 1.64
CA LEU A 13 4.64 15.53 1.66
C LEU A 13 4.10 16.89 1.19
N ASP A 14 4.77 17.98 1.58
CA ASP A 14 4.42 19.33 1.15
C ASP A 14 4.79 19.62 -0.30
N ALA A 15 5.76 18.88 -0.85
CA ALA A 15 6.25 19.01 -2.24
C ALA A 15 5.46 18.17 -3.26
N ILE A 16 4.52 17.30 -2.83
CA ILE A 16 3.64 16.59 -3.76
C ILE A 16 2.80 17.62 -4.54
N ASP A 17 2.90 17.58 -5.86
CA ASP A 17 1.96 18.28 -6.74
C ASP A 17 0.68 17.46 -6.85
N TRP A 18 -0.31 17.81 -6.03
CA TRP A 18 -1.52 17.01 -5.86
C TRP A 18 -2.43 17.00 -7.08
N ASP A 19 -2.28 17.96 -7.99
CA ASP A 19 -3.11 18.05 -9.19
C ASP A 19 -2.69 17.02 -10.27
N ASP A 20 -1.48 16.47 -10.15
CA ASP A 20 -0.97 15.41 -11.05
C ASP A 20 -1.50 14.00 -10.68
N TRP A 21 -2.10 13.85 -9.49
CA TRP A 21 -2.52 12.55 -8.98
C TRP A 21 -4.02 12.50 -8.77
N PHE A 22 -4.66 11.45 -9.28
CA PHE A 22 -6.05 11.18 -8.94
C PHE A 22 -6.23 10.92 -7.44
N ILE A 23 -7.20 11.65 -6.89
CA ILE A 23 -7.74 11.47 -5.55
C ILE A 23 -9.27 11.45 -5.71
N PRO A 24 -10.00 10.48 -5.14
CA PRO A 24 -11.45 10.43 -5.27
C PRO A 24 -12.11 11.55 -4.46
N ALA A 25 -13.36 11.87 -4.78
CA ALA A 25 -14.08 13.02 -4.20
C ALA A 25 -14.26 12.94 -2.67
N GLU A 26 -14.31 11.74 -2.11
CA GLU A 26 -14.39 11.49 -0.67
C GLU A 26 -13.07 11.73 0.06
N SER A 27 -11.95 11.80 -0.66
CA SER A 27 -10.62 12.12 -0.15
C SER A 27 -10.20 13.54 -0.57
N SER A 28 -9.04 13.99 -0.12
CA SER A 28 -8.46 15.28 -0.53
C SER A 28 -6.98 15.35 -0.13
N PRO A 29 -6.18 16.23 -0.73
CA PRO A 29 -4.81 16.49 -0.30
C PRO A 29 -4.71 16.78 1.21
N THR A 30 -5.60 17.61 1.74
CA THR A 30 -5.64 17.95 3.17
C THR A 30 -5.93 16.75 4.06
N LYS A 31 -6.84 15.86 3.67
CA LYS A 31 -7.13 14.62 4.42
C LYS A 31 -5.92 13.70 4.44
N LEU A 32 -5.31 13.47 3.28
CA LEU A 32 -4.09 12.65 3.16
C LEU A 32 -2.95 13.19 4.01
N ARG A 33 -2.67 14.50 3.93
CA ARG A 33 -1.66 15.15 4.77
C ARG A 33 -1.94 14.95 6.25
N ASN A 34 -3.18 15.15 6.69
CA ASN A 34 -3.57 14.95 8.08
C ASN A 34 -3.42 13.48 8.51
N SER A 35 -3.75 12.52 7.65
CA SER A 35 -3.62 11.09 7.93
C SER A 35 -2.15 10.69 8.12
N VAL A 36 -1.23 11.18 7.27
CA VAL A 36 0.22 10.98 7.43
C VAL A 36 0.75 11.66 8.70
N LEU A 37 0.31 12.89 8.99
CA LEU A 37 0.68 13.62 10.21
C LEU A 37 0.21 12.92 11.49
N LEU A 38 -0.97 12.29 11.47
CA LEU A 38 -1.47 11.48 12.58
C LEU A 38 -0.61 10.24 12.77
N LEU A 39 -0.22 9.57 11.69
CA LEU A 39 0.66 8.41 11.72
C LEU A 39 2.02 8.76 12.32
N ALA A 40 2.64 9.85 11.87
CA ALA A 40 3.93 10.35 12.39
C ALA A 40 3.89 10.70 13.89
N LYS A 41 2.72 11.08 14.42
CA LYS A 41 2.53 11.53 15.81
C LYS A 41 1.95 10.46 16.72
N ALA A 42 1.65 9.28 16.20
CA ALA A 42 1.03 8.20 16.97
C ALA A 42 1.95 7.78 18.14
N LYS A 43 1.36 7.65 19.33
CA LYS A 43 2.09 7.29 20.56
C LYS A 43 1.73 5.90 21.08
N SER A 44 0.79 5.23 20.41
CA SER A 44 0.32 3.92 20.79
C SER A 44 -0.02 3.09 19.55
N LYS A 45 -0.05 1.77 19.73
CA LYS A 45 -0.47 0.82 18.70
C LYS A 45 -1.85 1.15 18.11
N ALA A 46 -2.81 1.55 18.96
CA ALA A 46 -4.16 1.87 18.52
C ALA A 46 -4.21 3.14 17.65
N GLU A 47 -3.51 4.20 18.07
CA GLU A 47 -3.41 5.44 17.28
C GLU A 47 -2.71 5.21 15.94
N ALA A 48 -1.63 4.43 15.94
CA ALA A 48 -0.87 4.13 14.74
C ALA A 48 -1.68 3.28 13.74
N SER A 49 -2.39 2.27 14.25
CA SER A 49 -3.30 1.44 13.45
C SER A 49 -4.42 2.26 12.82
N GLU A 50 -5.10 3.11 13.59
CA GLU A 50 -6.15 4.00 13.08
C GLU A 50 -5.60 4.97 12.03
N ALA A 51 -4.41 5.53 12.24
CA ALA A 51 -3.77 6.40 11.27
C ALA A 51 -3.39 5.66 9.97
N ALA A 52 -2.86 4.44 10.07
CA ALA A 52 -2.59 3.59 8.91
C ALA A 52 -3.85 3.30 8.07
N HIS A 53 -4.96 2.94 8.73
CA HIS A 53 -6.25 2.76 8.04
C HIS A 53 -6.70 4.03 7.32
N ARG A 54 -6.50 5.21 7.92
CA ARG A 54 -6.83 6.49 7.27
C ARG A 54 -5.97 6.74 6.04
N VAL A 55 -4.67 6.46 6.10
CA VAL A 55 -3.78 6.58 4.93
C VAL A 55 -4.25 5.64 3.82
N ARG A 56 -4.48 4.35 4.11
CA ARG A 56 -4.95 3.36 3.11
C ARG A 56 -6.31 3.73 2.50
N ARG A 57 -7.24 4.23 3.32
CA ARG A 57 -8.55 4.69 2.85
C ARG A 57 -8.47 5.96 2.02
N ASP A 58 -7.60 6.90 2.39
CA ASP A 58 -7.56 8.20 1.71
C ASP A 58 -6.74 8.14 0.40
N ALA A 59 -5.80 7.19 0.28
CA ALA A 59 -4.99 6.93 -0.92
C ALA A 59 -5.41 5.67 -1.69
N GLY A 60 -6.50 5.03 -1.29
CA GLY A 60 -7.01 3.80 -1.90
C GLY A 60 -8.39 3.40 -1.38
N ASN A 61 -8.71 2.12 -1.48
CA ASN A 61 -9.85 1.50 -0.84
C ASN A 61 -9.32 0.34 0.01
N ASP A 62 -9.07 0.63 1.29
CA ASP A 62 -8.54 -0.31 2.30
C ASP A 62 -9.31 -1.64 2.32
N HIS A 63 -10.64 -1.58 2.20
CA HIS A 63 -11.48 -2.79 2.19
C HIS A 63 -11.51 -3.51 0.84
N GLY A 64 -11.24 -2.80 -0.25
CA GLY A 64 -11.26 -3.35 -1.60
C GLY A 64 -9.92 -3.88 -2.08
N GLY A 65 -8.83 -3.61 -1.36
CA GLY A 65 -7.47 -3.93 -1.82
C GLY A 65 -7.08 -3.15 -3.08
N VAL A 66 -7.43 -1.86 -3.14
CA VAL A 66 -7.21 -1.01 -4.31
C VAL A 66 -6.44 0.25 -3.94
N MET A 67 -5.49 0.67 -4.77
CA MET A 67 -4.75 1.92 -4.67
C MET A 67 -5.21 2.94 -5.73
N TYR A 68 -5.20 4.22 -5.35
CA TYR A 68 -5.27 5.34 -6.29
C TYR A 68 -3.87 5.78 -6.69
N SER A 69 -3.74 6.59 -7.74
CA SER A 69 -2.42 7.02 -8.24
C SER A 69 -1.64 7.82 -7.20
N VAL A 70 -2.32 8.54 -6.30
CA VAL A 70 -1.67 9.28 -5.21
C VAL A 70 -0.88 8.39 -4.23
N ALA A 71 -1.10 7.07 -4.22
CA ALA A 71 -0.29 6.15 -3.44
C ALA A 71 1.19 6.18 -3.86
N VAL A 72 1.48 6.41 -5.15
CA VAL A 72 2.84 6.42 -5.71
C VAL A 72 3.76 7.42 -4.99
N PRO A 73 3.49 8.74 -4.96
CA PRO A 73 4.35 9.68 -4.25
C PRO A 73 4.32 9.48 -2.73
N LEU A 74 3.26 8.87 -2.19
CA LEU A 74 3.17 8.57 -0.75
C LEU A 74 4.09 7.42 -0.33
N VAL A 75 4.48 6.51 -1.23
CA VAL A 75 5.48 5.47 -0.92
C VAL A 75 6.77 6.09 -0.41
N ASP A 76 7.26 7.14 -1.08
CA ASP A 76 8.51 7.80 -0.70
C ASP A 76 8.37 8.53 0.65
N VAL A 77 7.23 9.20 0.87
CA VAL A 77 6.91 9.86 2.13
C VAL A 77 6.88 8.85 3.28
N LEU A 78 6.18 7.72 3.12
CA LEU A 78 6.04 6.69 4.15
C LEU A 78 7.37 5.98 4.42
N SER A 79 8.15 5.68 3.37
CA SER A 79 9.48 5.09 3.50
C SER A 79 10.43 6.01 4.27
N ASN A 80 10.38 7.31 3.99
CA ASN A 80 11.21 8.30 4.67
C ASN A 80 10.74 8.56 6.12
N LEU A 81 9.44 8.52 6.38
CA LEU A 81 8.86 8.57 7.71
C LEU A 81 9.31 7.35 8.54
N ALA A 82 9.24 6.14 7.98
CA ALA A 82 9.69 4.92 8.63
C ALA A 82 11.18 4.99 9.01
N GLN A 83 12.03 5.56 8.14
CA GLN A 83 13.46 5.78 8.40
C GLN A 83 13.73 6.77 9.54
N GLN A 84 12.85 7.76 9.75
CA GLN A 84 13.07 8.86 10.71
C GLN A 84 12.32 8.71 12.04
N THR A 85 11.46 7.72 12.13
CA THR A 85 10.69 7.42 13.34
C THR A 85 11.06 6.03 13.85
N GLU A 86 10.79 5.76 15.12
CA GLU A 86 10.94 4.44 15.74
C GLU A 86 9.61 4.05 16.38
N GLY A 87 9.42 2.77 16.69
CA GLY A 87 8.23 2.30 17.39
C GLY A 87 6.99 2.24 16.49
N GLU A 88 5.83 2.58 17.06
CA GLU A 88 4.53 2.42 16.40
C GLU A 88 4.35 3.23 15.10
N PRO A 89 4.85 4.48 14.96
CA PRO A 89 4.83 5.20 13.69
C PRO A 89 5.60 4.48 12.57
N ARG A 90 6.80 3.97 12.85
CA ARG A 90 7.60 3.20 11.87
C ARG A 90 6.83 1.94 11.45
N ARG A 91 6.36 1.17 12.44
CA ARG A 91 5.58 -0.05 12.22
C ARG A 91 4.35 0.20 11.36
N ALA A 92 3.57 1.24 11.68
CA ALA A 92 2.38 1.59 10.91
C ALA A 92 2.70 2.04 9.48
N ALA A 93 3.79 2.78 9.26
CA ALA A 93 4.22 3.16 7.92
C ALA A 93 4.60 1.94 7.08
N LEU A 94 5.39 1.02 7.65
CA LEU A 94 5.74 -0.24 6.96
C LEU A 94 4.50 -1.10 6.71
N ASN A 95 3.56 -1.16 7.65
CA ASN A 95 2.30 -1.88 7.47
C ASN A 95 1.47 -1.35 6.28
N VAL A 96 1.42 -0.03 6.08
CA VAL A 96 0.77 0.57 4.90
C VAL A 96 1.48 0.16 3.62
N LEU A 97 2.82 0.21 3.60
CA LEU A 97 3.61 -0.19 2.43
C LEU A 97 3.42 -1.68 2.09
N ALA A 98 3.45 -2.55 3.09
CA ALA A 98 3.23 -3.99 2.93
C ALA A 98 1.85 -4.29 2.34
N ASP A 99 0.78 -3.66 2.85
CA ASP A 99 -0.56 -3.87 2.30
C ASP A 99 -0.65 -3.39 0.84
N TRP A 100 -0.03 -2.26 0.51
CA TRP A 100 -0.03 -1.74 -0.85
C TRP A 100 0.68 -2.63 -1.87
N MET A 101 1.64 -3.45 -1.44
CA MET A 101 2.24 -4.46 -2.33
C MET A 101 1.23 -5.52 -2.77
N GLY A 102 0.23 -5.83 -1.94
CA GLY A 102 -0.87 -6.74 -2.28
C GLY A 102 -2.08 -6.06 -2.91
N PHE A 103 -2.08 -4.73 -3.05
CA PHE A 103 -3.23 -4.00 -3.61
C PHE A 103 -3.13 -3.87 -5.13
N THR A 104 -4.29 -3.81 -5.78
CA THR A 104 -4.39 -3.56 -7.23
C THR A 104 -4.56 -2.07 -7.53
N ALA A 105 -4.21 -1.62 -8.74
CA ALA A 105 -4.50 -0.26 -9.17
C ALA A 105 -5.99 -0.06 -9.46
N TYR A 106 -6.53 1.13 -9.17
CA TYR A 106 -7.92 1.46 -9.49
C TYR A 106 -8.18 1.32 -11.01
N PRO A 107 -9.20 0.55 -11.46
CA PRO A 107 -9.31 0.13 -12.86
C PRO A 107 -9.37 1.24 -13.90
N SER A 108 -9.92 2.41 -13.56
CA SER A 108 -10.04 3.54 -14.50
C SER A 108 -8.82 4.45 -14.54
N ILE A 109 -7.81 4.17 -13.71
CA ILE A 109 -6.61 5.00 -13.53
C ILE A 109 -5.43 4.05 -13.43
N GLN A 110 -5.14 3.32 -14.51
CA GLN A 110 -3.95 2.47 -14.55
C GLN A 110 -2.71 3.22 -15.02
N VAL A 111 -2.87 4.48 -15.42
CA VAL A 111 -1.86 5.25 -16.17
C VAL A 111 -1.65 6.61 -15.51
N HIS A 112 -0.39 6.95 -15.22
CA HIS A 112 -0.01 8.28 -14.75
C HIS A 112 -0.28 9.33 -15.85
N PRO A 113 -1.09 10.36 -15.61
CA PRO A 113 -1.22 11.46 -16.56
C PRO A 113 0.09 12.28 -16.60
N GLY A 114 0.73 12.41 -17.77
CA GLY A 114 1.94 13.25 -17.93
C GLY A 114 3.28 12.52 -18.00
N SER A 115 3.27 11.18 -17.90
CA SER A 115 4.41 10.34 -18.25
C SER A 115 4.25 9.86 -19.70
N ASP A 116 5.28 10.03 -20.55
CA ASP A 116 5.28 9.49 -21.93
C ASP A 116 5.19 7.96 -21.97
N ALA A 117 5.41 7.30 -20.82
CA ALA A 117 5.21 5.88 -20.61
C ALA A 117 4.02 5.65 -19.67
N SER A 118 3.08 4.83 -20.09
CA SER A 118 2.04 4.33 -19.18
C SER A 118 2.66 3.39 -18.15
N ILE A 119 3.02 3.90 -16.97
CA ILE A 119 3.50 3.06 -15.87
C ILE A 119 2.28 2.60 -15.07
N ALA A 120 2.17 1.28 -14.87
CA ALA A 120 1.15 0.70 -14.02
C ALA A 120 1.41 1.12 -12.56
N ILE A 121 0.43 1.72 -11.88
CA ILE A 121 0.57 2.23 -10.50
C ILE A 121 1.17 1.18 -9.56
N ALA A 122 0.71 -0.07 -9.64
CA ALA A 122 1.20 -1.14 -8.78
C ALA A 122 2.69 -1.45 -9.03
N GLU A 123 3.14 -1.45 -10.29
CA GLU A 123 4.55 -1.64 -10.64
C GLU A 123 5.41 -0.51 -10.09
N GLU A 124 4.93 0.73 -10.18
CA GLU A 124 5.66 1.89 -9.65
C GLU A 124 5.73 1.89 -8.13
N VAL A 125 4.63 1.54 -7.44
CA VAL A 125 4.63 1.37 -5.97
C VAL A 125 5.64 0.30 -5.57
N TRP A 126 5.61 -0.86 -6.23
CA TRP A 126 6.55 -1.94 -5.98
C TRP A 126 8.01 -1.50 -6.21
N HIS A 127 8.26 -0.83 -7.33
CA HIS A 127 9.59 -0.32 -7.66
C HIS A 127 10.10 0.63 -6.57
N ARG A 128 9.30 1.60 -6.14
CA ARG A 128 9.70 2.55 -5.09
C ARG A 128 9.94 1.88 -3.74
N ILE A 129 9.10 0.92 -3.35
CA ILE A 129 9.32 0.14 -2.12
C ILE A 129 10.64 -0.63 -2.22
N SER A 130 10.97 -1.22 -3.38
CA SER A 130 12.22 -1.95 -3.57
C SER A 130 13.48 -1.08 -3.38
N LEU A 131 13.40 0.23 -3.65
CA LEU A 131 14.52 1.15 -3.40
C LEU A 131 14.83 1.32 -1.90
N ALA A 132 13.87 1.01 -1.03
CA ALA A 132 14.04 1.04 0.43
C ALA A 132 14.59 -0.29 1.00
N GLU A 133 14.89 -1.30 0.17
CA GLU A 133 15.32 -2.64 0.61
C GLU A 133 16.50 -2.62 1.62
N PRO A 134 17.59 -1.84 1.43
CA PRO A 134 18.67 -1.81 2.41
C PRO A 134 18.23 -1.37 3.81
N PHE A 135 17.31 -0.40 3.87
CA PHE A 135 16.73 0.05 5.13
C PHE A 135 15.81 -1.02 5.73
N LEU A 136 14.93 -1.61 4.92
CA LEU A 136 14.04 -2.69 5.37
C LEU A 136 14.84 -3.85 5.98
N ARG A 137 15.92 -4.28 5.31
CA ARG A 137 16.81 -5.33 5.84
C ARG A 137 17.44 -4.97 7.18
N SER A 138 17.75 -3.69 7.39
CA SER A 138 18.28 -3.22 8.68
C SER A 138 17.24 -3.29 9.81
N VAL A 139 15.98 -2.96 9.51
CA VAL A 139 14.86 -3.04 10.48
C VAL A 139 14.51 -4.50 10.77
N ALA A 140 14.41 -5.36 9.75
CA ALA A 140 14.13 -6.78 9.92
C ALA A 140 15.22 -7.51 10.75
N ALA A 141 16.49 -7.10 10.62
CA ALA A 141 17.59 -7.63 11.41
C ALA A 141 17.55 -7.18 12.88
N ASP A 142 16.91 -6.06 13.21
CA ASP A 142 16.75 -5.56 14.56
C ASP A 142 15.47 -6.11 15.22
N GLN A 143 15.60 -7.28 15.83
CA GLN A 143 14.51 -7.96 16.53
C GLN A 143 13.96 -7.19 17.75
N SER A 144 14.64 -6.11 18.18
CA SER A 144 14.11 -5.23 19.23
C SER A 144 13.19 -4.15 18.69
N ASP A 145 13.22 -3.90 17.37
CA ASP A 145 12.29 -3.03 16.69
C ASP A 145 10.94 -3.72 16.52
N VAL A 146 9.88 -3.04 16.97
CA VAL A 146 8.50 -3.51 16.83
C VAL A 146 8.05 -3.59 15.37
N ALA A 147 8.78 -2.97 14.44
CA ALA A 147 8.52 -3.00 13.00
C ALA A 147 9.31 -4.07 12.24
N SER A 148 10.06 -4.94 12.93
CA SER A 148 10.88 -5.98 12.31
C SER A 148 10.05 -6.99 11.51
N GLU A 149 8.88 -7.41 12.01
CA GLU A 149 7.97 -8.31 11.30
C GLU A 149 7.46 -7.69 9.99
N GLU A 150 6.93 -6.45 10.04
CA GLU A 150 6.45 -5.79 8.82
C GLU A 150 7.56 -5.52 7.79
N ALA A 151 8.81 -5.32 8.24
CA ALA A 151 9.96 -5.19 7.34
C ALA A 151 10.32 -6.52 6.68
N ASP A 152 10.25 -7.63 7.42
CA ASP A 152 10.51 -8.98 6.90
C ASP A 152 9.46 -9.38 5.86
N ASP A 153 8.17 -9.15 6.15
CA ASP A 153 7.06 -9.37 5.21
C ASP A 153 7.35 -8.70 3.86
N ILE A 154 7.68 -7.40 3.87
CA ILE A 154 8.01 -6.65 2.63
C ILE A 154 9.20 -7.29 1.89
N ILE A 155 10.25 -7.70 2.60
CA ILE A 155 11.45 -8.30 1.98
C ILE A 155 11.10 -9.65 1.34
N VAL A 156 10.26 -10.46 1.99
CA VAL A 156 9.77 -11.72 1.42
C VAL A 156 9.02 -11.44 0.13
N CYS A 157 8.05 -10.52 0.14
CA CYS A 157 7.30 -10.13 -1.05
C CYS A 157 8.25 -9.70 -2.19
N LEU A 158 9.25 -8.86 -1.90
CA LEU A 158 10.25 -8.42 -2.89
C LEU A 158 11.10 -9.57 -3.44
N GLY A 159 11.44 -10.56 -2.61
CA GLY A 159 12.37 -11.65 -2.93
C GLY A 159 11.76 -12.81 -3.72
N GLU A 160 10.46 -13.08 -3.55
CA GLU A 160 9.76 -14.13 -4.29
C GLU A 160 9.53 -13.75 -5.76
N GLY A 161 9.83 -12.50 -6.13
CA GLY A 161 9.58 -12.01 -7.47
C GLY A 161 8.08 -11.89 -7.77
N GLU A 162 7.21 -11.92 -6.75
CA GLU A 162 5.76 -11.74 -6.86
C GLU A 162 5.34 -10.29 -7.16
N GLY A 163 6.17 -9.55 -7.91
CA GLY A 163 5.77 -8.26 -8.42
C GLY A 163 4.48 -8.35 -9.23
N PRO A 164 3.77 -7.23 -9.45
CA PRO A 164 2.48 -7.21 -10.13
C PRO A 164 2.46 -7.87 -11.52
N ALA A 165 3.61 -7.95 -12.21
CA ALA A 165 3.76 -8.68 -13.46
C ALA A 165 3.71 -10.23 -13.32
N ASN A 166 4.05 -10.76 -12.15
CA ASN A 166 4.08 -12.20 -11.85
C ASN A 166 2.88 -12.69 -11.02
N ALA A 167 2.14 -11.78 -10.38
CA ALA A 167 0.90 -12.11 -9.66
C ALA A 167 -0.23 -12.64 -10.56
N GLY A 168 -0.06 -12.60 -11.90
CA GLY A 168 -1.04 -13.14 -12.86
C GLY A 168 -2.41 -12.47 -12.79
N PHE A 169 -2.53 -11.37 -12.05
CA PHE A 169 -3.79 -10.71 -11.76
C PHE A 169 -4.05 -9.61 -12.77
N ASP A 170 -4.40 -9.99 -14.00
CA ASP A 170 -5.11 -9.09 -14.90
C ASP A 170 -6.59 -9.10 -14.49
N PRO A 171 -7.15 -8.00 -13.95
CA PRO A 171 -8.55 -7.96 -13.51
C PRO A 171 -9.53 -8.27 -14.65
N ILE A 172 -9.16 -7.95 -15.90
CA ILE A 172 -9.98 -8.27 -17.09
C ILE A 172 -9.93 -9.77 -17.36
N GLU A 173 -8.76 -10.40 -17.27
CA GLU A 173 -8.61 -11.84 -17.40
C GLU A 173 -9.32 -12.59 -16.27
N VAL A 174 -9.24 -12.10 -15.03
CA VAL A 174 -9.97 -12.66 -13.88
C VAL A 174 -11.48 -12.56 -14.08
N ILE A 175 -12.00 -11.39 -14.49
CA ILE A 175 -13.43 -11.23 -14.80
C ILE A 175 -13.84 -12.14 -15.97
N ARG A 176 -13.00 -12.27 -17.00
CA ARG A 176 -13.24 -13.13 -18.16
C ARG A 176 -13.30 -14.60 -17.74
N ARG A 177 -12.32 -15.08 -16.98
CA ARG A 177 -12.27 -16.46 -16.45
C ARG A 177 -13.39 -16.74 -15.47
N LEU A 178 -13.75 -15.78 -14.60
CA LEU A 178 -14.92 -15.91 -13.73
C LEU A 178 -16.22 -16.01 -14.52
N ALA A 179 -16.33 -15.31 -15.66
CA ALA A 179 -17.48 -15.40 -16.56
C ALA A 179 -17.50 -16.70 -17.39
N GLU A 180 -16.33 -17.24 -17.75
CA GLU A 180 -16.21 -18.44 -18.59
C GLU A 180 -16.21 -19.76 -17.79
N GLU A 181 -15.48 -19.80 -16.68
CA GLU A 181 -15.25 -21.02 -15.87
C GLU A 181 -16.19 -21.07 -14.65
N GLY A 182 -16.78 -19.94 -14.26
CA GLY A 182 -17.58 -19.82 -13.04
C GLY A 182 -16.73 -19.73 -11.78
N VAL A 183 -17.24 -18.99 -10.77
CA VAL A 183 -16.46 -18.60 -9.59
C VAL A 183 -15.89 -19.77 -8.79
N ALA A 184 -16.65 -20.87 -8.68
CA ALA A 184 -16.22 -22.05 -7.93
C ALA A 184 -15.03 -22.77 -8.57
N GLN A 185 -14.92 -22.75 -9.90
CA GLN A 185 -13.86 -23.45 -10.62
C GLN A 185 -12.59 -22.61 -10.72
N PHE A 186 -12.73 -21.29 -10.84
CA PHE A 186 -11.63 -20.33 -10.77
C PHE A 186 -10.87 -20.41 -9.43
N LEU A 187 -11.60 -20.44 -8.30
CA LEU A 187 -11.01 -20.49 -6.96
C LEU A 187 -10.27 -21.81 -6.65
N GLN A 188 -10.65 -22.93 -7.28
CA GLN A 188 -9.93 -24.20 -7.12
C GLN A 188 -8.54 -24.19 -7.76
N GLN A 189 -8.30 -23.27 -8.68
CA GLN A 189 -7.06 -23.18 -9.44
C GLN A 189 -6.14 -22.06 -8.93
N TRP A 190 -6.62 -21.20 -8.01
CA TRP A 190 -5.86 -20.06 -7.49
C TRP A 190 -5.26 -20.38 -6.10
N PRO A 191 -3.93 -20.49 -5.97
CA PRO A 191 -3.27 -20.76 -4.68
C PRO A 191 -3.58 -19.67 -3.65
N GLY A 192 -3.87 -20.03 -2.40
CA GLY A 192 -4.05 -19.07 -1.29
C GLY A 192 -5.36 -18.27 -1.28
N SER A 193 -6.36 -18.63 -2.08
CA SER A 193 -7.65 -17.92 -2.10
C SER A 193 -8.70 -18.54 -1.18
N SER A 194 -9.37 -17.72 -0.37
CA SER A 194 -10.54 -18.15 0.44
C SER A 194 -11.71 -17.18 0.34
N MET A 195 -12.95 -17.70 0.41
CA MET A 195 -14.16 -16.87 0.42
C MET A 195 -14.60 -16.54 1.85
N ALA A 196 -14.83 -15.26 2.13
CA ALA A 196 -15.69 -14.84 3.23
C ALA A 196 -17.16 -14.84 2.74
N PRO A 197 -18.05 -15.66 3.31
CA PRO A 197 -19.45 -15.66 2.91
C PRO A 197 -20.12 -14.32 3.29
N SER A 198 -20.77 -13.67 2.31
CA SER A 198 -21.68 -12.55 2.57
C SER A 198 -23.04 -13.07 3.05
N PRO A 199 -23.70 -12.40 4.02
CA PRO A 199 -25.04 -12.77 4.51
C PRO A 199 -26.12 -12.87 3.42
N ASN A 200 -25.90 -12.23 2.27
CA ASN A 200 -26.90 -12.10 1.20
C ASN A 200 -26.55 -12.91 -0.07
N GLY A 201 -25.57 -13.83 -0.01
CA GLY A 201 -25.20 -14.68 -1.15
C GLY A 201 -24.52 -13.97 -2.32
N LYS A 202 -24.12 -12.70 -2.15
CA LYS A 202 -23.29 -11.96 -3.10
C LYS A 202 -21.82 -12.12 -2.72
N ILE A 203 -20.96 -12.41 -3.68
CA ILE A 203 -19.50 -12.43 -3.44
C ILE A 203 -19.03 -10.97 -3.37
N VAL A 204 -18.46 -10.56 -2.24
CA VAL A 204 -18.11 -9.14 -1.98
C VAL A 204 -16.59 -8.89 -2.09
N GLY A 205 -15.78 -9.95 -2.21
CA GLY A 205 -14.35 -9.82 -2.46
C GLY A 205 -13.68 -11.18 -2.51
N VAL A 206 -12.60 -11.28 -3.29
CA VAL A 206 -11.65 -12.38 -3.21
C VAL A 206 -10.57 -11.90 -2.25
N HIS A 207 -10.41 -12.60 -1.12
CA HIS A 207 -9.25 -12.39 -0.26
C HIS A 207 -8.13 -13.25 -0.83
N ILE A 208 -7.14 -12.56 -1.40
CA ILE A 208 -5.87 -13.19 -1.75
C ILE A 208 -5.04 -13.07 -0.48
N GLU A 209 -4.53 -14.20 0.02
CA GLU A 209 -3.51 -14.19 1.06
C GLU A 209 -2.45 -13.16 0.65
N ARG A 210 -2.02 -12.32 1.60
CA ARG A 210 -0.84 -11.48 1.39
C ARG A 210 0.26 -12.40 0.84
N CYS A 211 1.07 -11.91 -0.10
CA CYS A 211 2.41 -12.47 -0.29
C CYS A 211 3.05 -12.67 1.09
#